data_AF-A0AAN6KW20-F1
#
_entry.id   AF-A0AAN6KW20-F1
#
_cell.length_a   1.000
_cell.length_b   1.000
_cell.length_c   1.000
_cell.angle_alpha   90.00
_cell.angle_beta   90.00
_cell.angle_gamma   90.00
#
_symmetry.space_group_name_H-M   'P 1'
#
loop_
_entity.id
_entity.type
_entity.pdbx_description
1 polymer ?
#
loop_
_entity_poly.entity_id
_entity_poly.type
_entity_poly.pdbx_seq_one_letter_code
_entity_poly.pdbx_strand_id
1 'polypeptide(L)'
;MVAISMSRTAGQSTFNFSLRIFGTLVAMLGSYIIWYIVDGHAAGAIVFLWLWICCAYYVILKFPKLIIVAILSLVTAVLIIGYELQVQVLGVKVSESNGQPAYPTYELAPYRLACVAGGLLVAFIWTIFPFPISESTELRKDIGASLYLLSNFYSIVHETVRARITGTDGDVKVKGTHAYHLEKARDAVFSKSMLLLNNLKTNSQFSKFQLRVGGRFPAAEYEGLIESCQRVLQYTALMSHASLTFSTHNKADATEESQWARDFRQLVSQTSTTSHKVTSLLALLSTSMSYGQPLPPYLEMPQPFQFVKKVDSIDPDLLSIRHIAEPEYSAFAVIQVSKPLELSEGLWRPKS
;
A
#
# COMPACT_ATOMS: atom_id res chain seq x y z
N MET A 1 -16.02 3.62 18.47
CA MET A 1 -14.70 3.07 18.86
C MET A 1 -14.33 1.72 18.23
N VAL A 2 -15.29 0.90 17.78
CA VAL A 2 -15.01 -0.44 17.20
C VAL A 2 -14.15 -0.37 15.93
N ALA A 3 -14.48 0.50 14.97
CA ALA A 3 -13.72 0.65 13.72
C ALA A 3 -12.27 1.18 13.92
N ILE A 4 -12.01 1.92 15.01
CA ILE A 4 -10.68 2.45 15.34
C ILE A 4 -9.83 1.41 16.11
N SER A 5 -10.47 0.35 16.62
CA SER A 5 -9.80 -0.66 17.46
C SER A 5 -9.60 -1.99 16.75
N MET A 6 -10.24 -2.20 15.60
CA MET A 6 -10.13 -3.44 14.85
C MET A 6 -8.97 -3.32 13.86
N SER A 7 -7.78 -3.74 14.28
CA SER A 7 -6.64 -3.92 13.40
C SER A 7 -6.63 -5.34 12.85
N ARG A 8 -6.28 -5.48 11.57
CA ARG A 8 -6.23 -6.77 10.88
C ARG A 8 -5.07 -7.66 11.38
N THR A 9 -4.00 -7.01 11.85
CA THR A 9 -2.80 -7.68 12.33
C THR A 9 -2.50 -7.47 13.81
N ALA A 10 -1.79 -8.42 14.41
CA ALA A 10 -1.32 -8.35 15.79
C ALA A 10 -0.25 -7.27 16.03
N GLY A 11 0.62 -6.98 15.04
CA GLY A 11 1.66 -5.94 15.17
C GLY A 11 1.07 -4.53 15.13
N GLN A 12 0.10 -4.26 14.25
CA GLN A 12 -0.68 -3.02 14.31
C GLN A 12 -1.44 -2.88 15.63
N SER A 13 -2.02 -3.97 16.17
CA SER A 13 -2.69 -3.94 17.48
C SER A 13 -1.71 -3.54 18.59
N THR A 14 -0.52 -4.14 18.61
CA THR A 14 0.52 -3.86 19.61
C THR A 14 1.04 -2.42 19.53
N PHE A 15 1.27 -1.92 18.32
CA PHE A 15 1.66 -0.53 18.10
C PHE A 15 0.56 0.45 18.55
N ASN A 16 -0.69 0.15 18.21
CA ASN A 16 -1.83 0.93 18.67
C ASN A 16 -1.94 0.92 20.20
N PHE A 17 -1.82 -0.23 20.86
CA PHE A 17 -1.82 -0.31 22.33
C PHE A 17 -0.74 0.57 22.96
N SER A 18 0.47 0.55 22.40
CA SER A 18 1.58 1.41 22.85
C SER A 18 1.24 2.89 22.72
N LEU A 19 0.67 3.30 21.56
CA LEU A 19 0.22 4.68 21.34
C LEU A 19 -0.91 5.09 22.29
N ARG A 20 -1.82 4.17 22.65
CA ARG A 20 -2.90 4.44 23.60
C ARG A 20 -2.36 4.73 25.00
N ILE A 21 -1.43 3.90 25.49
CA ILE A 21 -0.77 4.11 26.80
C ILE A 21 -0.05 5.45 26.80
N PHE A 22 0.67 5.77 25.72
CA PHE A 22 1.37 7.05 25.62
C PHE A 22 0.41 8.25 25.60
N GLY A 23 -0.69 8.16 24.83
CA GLY A 23 -1.70 9.23 24.77
C GLY A 23 -2.37 9.49 26.12
N THR A 24 -2.68 8.43 26.88
CA THR A 24 -3.26 8.58 28.22
C THR A 24 -2.26 9.12 29.24
N LEU A 25 -0.98 8.76 29.12
CA LEU A 25 0.09 9.33 29.94
C LEU A 25 0.25 10.84 29.67
N VAL A 26 0.29 11.26 28.40
CA VAL A 26 0.39 12.67 28.03
C VAL A 26 -0.81 13.46 28.55
N ALA A 27 -2.02 12.92 28.46
CA ALA A 27 -3.20 13.58 29.03
C ALA A 27 -3.20 13.64 30.55
N MET A 28 -2.75 12.60 31.23
CA MET A 28 -2.59 12.63 32.69
C MET A 28 -1.68 13.78 33.11
N LEU A 29 -0.50 13.91 32.48
CA LEU A 29 0.42 15.01 32.74
C LEU A 29 -0.19 16.38 32.37
N GLY A 30 -0.86 16.47 31.23
CA GLY A 30 -1.55 17.69 30.80
C GLY A 30 -2.64 18.12 31.79
N SER A 31 -3.46 17.19 32.28
CA SER A 31 -4.49 17.46 33.28
C SER A 31 -3.91 17.93 34.61
N TYR A 32 -2.76 17.41 35.04
CA TYR A 32 -2.06 17.93 36.21
C TYR A 32 -1.60 19.37 36.00
N ILE A 33 -0.95 19.65 34.86
CA ILE A 33 -0.46 21.00 34.55
C ILE A 33 -1.63 22.00 34.55
N ILE A 34 -2.73 21.66 33.89
CA ILE A 34 -3.91 22.55 33.77
C ILE A 34 -4.56 22.82 35.12
N TRP A 35 -4.70 21.80 35.96
CA TRP A 35 -5.42 21.94 37.24
C TRP A 35 -4.57 22.65 38.31
N TYR A 36 -3.29 22.29 38.42
CA TYR A 36 -2.42 22.83 39.47
C TYR A 36 -1.86 24.22 39.17
N ILE A 37 -1.74 24.63 37.90
CA ILE A 37 -1.36 26.02 37.56
C ILE A 37 -2.42 27.04 38.04
N VAL A 38 -3.68 26.62 38.08
CA VAL A 38 -4.81 27.51 38.32
C VAL A 38 -5.28 27.47 39.79
N ASP A 39 -4.63 26.63 40.61
CA ASP A 39 -4.97 26.44 42.02
C ASP A 39 -6.47 26.17 42.25
N GLY A 40 -7.09 25.41 41.34
CA GLY A 40 -8.50 25.03 41.43
C GLY A 40 -9.54 26.09 41.02
N HIS A 41 -9.14 27.25 40.49
CA HIS A 41 -10.11 28.24 39.99
C HIS A 41 -10.74 27.80 38.65
N ALA A 42 -12.06 27.55 38.64
CA ALA A 42 -12.79 27.05 37.48
C ALA A 42 -12.56 27.86 36.18
N ALA A 43 -12.52 29.20 36.28
CA ALA A 43 -12.35 30.08 35.13
C ALA A 43 -11.00 29.89 34.42
N GLY A 44 -9.90 29.75 35.18
CA GLY A 44 -8.59 29.51 34.57
C GLY A 44 -8.45 28.10 34.03
N ALA A 45 -9.06 27.09 34.68
CA ALA A 45 -9.01 25.70 34.22
C ALA A 45 -9.66 25.55 32.83
N ILE A 46 -10.74 26.30 32.57
CA ILE A 46 -11.40 26.35 31.26
C ILE A 46 -10.49 26.97 30.19
N VAL A 47 -9.77 28.05 30.50
CA VAL A 47 -8.87 28.72 29.56
C VAL A 47 -7.69 27.83 29.18
N PHE A 48 -7.08 27.17 30.16
CA PHE A 48 -5.97 26.25 29.91
C PHE A 48 -6.42 24.95 29.24
N LEU A 49 -7.64 24.46 29.53
CA LEU A 49 -8.25 23.36 28.79
C LEU A 49 -8.46 23.73 27.32
N TRP A 50 -8.96 24.94 27.03
CA TRP A 50 -9.08 25.42 25.65
C TRP A 50 -7.74 25.44 24.92
N LEU A 51 -6.68 25.94 25.56
CA LEU A 51 -5.33 25.95 25.00
C LEU A 51 -4.84 24.52 24.71
N TRP A 52 -5.05 23.59 25.63
CA TRP A 52 -4.72 22.17 25.44
C TRP A 52 -5.47 21.55 24.25
N ILE A 53 -6.77 21.84 24.12
CA ILE A 53 -7.60 21.40 23.00
C ILE A 53 -7.03 21.94 21.68
N CYS A 54 -6.68 23.23 21.62
CA CYS A 54 -6.05 23.82 20.43
C CYS A 54 -4.72 23.14 20.08
N CYS A 55 -3.86 22.87 21.06
CA CYS A 55 -2.62 22.13 20.86
C CYS A 55 -2.87 20.69 20.36
N ALA A 56 -3.85 19.99 20.91
CA ALA A 56 -4.20 18.63 20.48
C ALA A 56 -4.71 18.61 19.03
N TYR A 57 -5.56 19.56 18.63
CA TYR A 57 -6.01 19.70 17.24
C TYR A 57 -4.88 20.06 16.28
N TYR A 58 -3.91 20.89 16.70
CA TYR A 58 -2.72 21.17 15.91
C TYR A 58 -1.92 19.89 15.59
N VAL A 59 -1.77 19.00 16.57
CA VAL A 59 -1.09 17.71 16.39
C VAL A 59 -1.86 16.80 15.43
N ILE A 60 -3.20 16.78 15.49
CA ILE A 60 -4.05 16.01 14.56
C ILE A 60 -3.80 16.43 13.11
N LEU A 61 -3.74 17.74 12.85
CA LEU A 61 -3.58 18.28 11.50
C LEU A 61 -2.15 18.11 10.98
N LYS A 62 -1.14 18.29 11.83
CA LYS A 62 0.27 18.23 11.42
C LYS A 62 0.81 16.81 11.30
N PHE A 63 0.34 15.89 12.15
CA PHE A 63 0.87 14.53 12.23
C PHE A 63 -0.26 13.49 12.13
N PRO A 64 -0.72 13.14 10.91
CA PRO A 64 -1.82 12.18 10.74
C PRO A 64 -1.51 10.79 11.31
N LYS A 65 -0.22 10.43 11.42
CA LYS A 65 0.24 9.18 12.05
C LYS A 65 -0.04 9.11 13.55
N LEU A 66 -0.21 10.23 14.23
CA LEU A 66 -0.41 10.31 15.70
C LEU A 66 -1.86 10.67 16.08
N ILE A 67 -2.81 10.56 15.14
CA ILE A 67 -4.22 10.88 15.35
C ILE A 67 -4.81 10.17 16.58
N ILE A 68 -4.49 8.90 16.79
CA ILE A 68 -5.03 8.10 17.90
C ILE A 68 -4.55 8.65 19.25
N VAL A 69 -3.27 9.03 19.34
CA VAL A 69 -2.68 9.62 20.54
C VAL A 69 -3.35 10.96 20.86
N ALA A 70 -3.51 11.81 19.84
CA ALA A 70 -4.06 13.14 20.02
C ALA A 70 -5.55 13.11 20.41
N ILE A 71 -6.36 12.26 19.77
CA ILE A 71 -7.78 12.09 20.12
C ILE A 71 -7.93 11.53 21.54
N LEU A 72 -7.14 10.51 21.89
CA LEU A 72 -7.22 9.95 23.24
C LEU A 72 -6.81 10.99 24.26
N SER A 73 -5.70 11.68 24.03
CA SER A 73 -5.21 12.71 24.93
C SER A 73 -6.26 13.81 25.17
N LEU A 74 -6.90 14.28 24.09
CA LEU A 74 -7.99 15.25 24.12
C LEU A 74 -9.17 14.76 24.98
N VAL A 75 -9.71 13.59 24.67
CA VAL A 75 -10.89 13.04 25.35
C VAL A 75 -10.61 12.78 26.83
N THR A 76 -9.45 12.22 27.16
CA THR A 76 -9.09 11.97 28.56
C THR A 76 -8.88 13.25 29.35
N ALA A 77 -8.26 14.28 28.77
CA ALA A 77 -8.07 15.56 29.46
C ALA A 77 -9.39 16.26 29.76
N VAL A 78 -10.32 16.28 28.79
CA VAL A 78 -11.67 16.82 28.97
C VAL A 78 -12.45 16.06 30.04
N LEU A 79 -12.37 14.73 30.06
CA LEU A 79 -13.07 13.92 31.07
C LEU A 79 -12.51 14.08 32.48
N ILE A 80 -11.19 14.30 32.64
CA ILE A 80 -10.58 14.52 33.97
C ILE A 80 -10.99 15.90 34.50
N ILE A 81 -10.77 16.95 33.70
CA ILE A 81 -11.08 18.33 34.12
C ILE A 81 -12.60 18.55 34.24
N GLY A 82 -13.39 17.96 33.35
CA GLY A 82 -14.84 18.06 33.39
C GLY A 82 -15.45 17.40 34.63
N TYR A 83 -14.90 16.27 35.08
CA TYR A 83 -15.34 15.62 36.32
C TYR A 83 -15.08 16.50 37.55
N GLU A 84 -13.91 17.14 37.61
CA GLU A 84 -13.55 18.03 38.73
C GLU A 84 -14.40 19.29 38.77
N LEU A 85 -14.63 19.94 37.62
CA LEU A 85 -15.54 21.08 37.52
C LEU A 85 -16.98 20.68 37.93
N GLN A 86 -17.41 19.47 37.58
CA GLN A 86 -18.70 18.95 38.01
C GLN A 86 -18.77 18.76 39.53
N VAL A 87 -17.71 18.23 40.16
CA VAL A 87 -17.62 18.10 41.63
C VAL A 87 -17.62 19.46 42.32
N GLN A 88 -16.94 20.48 41.76
CA GLN A 88 -16.95 21.84 42.30
C GLN A 88 -18.34 22.48 42.28
N VAL A 89 -19.14 22.25 41.23
CA VAL A 89 -20.47 22.87 41.06
C VAL A 89 -21.56 22.10 41.81
N LEU A 90 -21.57 20.77 41.73
CA LEU A 90 -22.63 19.92 42.32
C LEU A 90 -22.34 19.48 43.75
N GLY A 91 -21.09 19.58 44.20
CA GLY A 91 -20.64 19.11 45.51
C GLY A 91 -20.46 17.59 45.58
N VAL A 92 -19.55 17.16 46.46
CA VAL A 92 -19.12 15.75 46.64
C VAL A 92 -20.30 14.80 46.87
N LYS A 93 -21.29 15.22 47.67
CA LYS A 93 -22.44 14.38 48.07
C LYS A 93 -23.38 14.02 46.91
N VAL A 94 -23.50 14.87 45.89
CA VAL A 94 -24.33 14.58 44.71
C VAL A 94 -23.52 13.79 43.69
N SER A 95 -22.23 14.06 43.56
CA SER A 95 -21.35 13.26 42.68
C SER A 95 -21.19 11.81 43.15
N GLU A 96 -21.21 11.56 44.47
CA GLU A 96 -21.19 10.21 45.05
C GLU A 96 -22.54 9.47 44.95
N SER A 97 -23.65 10.17 44.66
CA SER A 97 -24.98 9.54 44.55
C SER A 97 -25.09 8.51 43.41
N ASN A 98 -24.22 8.60 42.40
CA ASN A 98 -24.11 7.63 41.31
C ASN A 98 -23.27 6.38 41.67
N GLY A 99 -22.78 6.25 42.91
CA GLY A 99 -21.96 5.13 43.36
C GLY A 99 -20.49 5.20 42.91
N GLN A 100 -20.03 6.34 42.37
CA GLN A 100 -18.63 6.61 42.06
C GLN A 100 -17.98 7.42 43.18
N PRO A 101 -16.90 6.93 43.83
CA PRO A 101 -16.18 7.71 44.84
C PRO A 101 -15.54 8.95 44.21
N ALA A 102 -15.67 10.10 44.88
CA ALA A 102 -15.07 11.35 44.42
C ALA A 102 -13.58 11.38 44.77
N TYR A 103 -12.74 11.12 43.78
CA TYR A 103 -11.28 11.19 43.94
C TYR A 103 -10.73 12.54 43.47
N PRO A 104 -9.78 13.13 44.20
CA PRO A 104 -9.06 14.31 43.74
C PRO A 104 -8.21 14.02 42.50
N THR A 105 -7.83 15.06 41.77
CA THR A 105 -7.17 14.95 40.45
C THR A 105 -5.90 14.11 40.50
N TYR A 106 -5.12 14.21 41.58
CA TYR A 106 -3.88 13.44 41.75
C TYR A 106 -4.10 11.93 41.82
N GLU A 107 -5.26 11.45 42.28
CA GLU A 107 -5.59 10.02 42.33
C GLU A 107 -6.42 9.58 41.12
N LEU A 108 -7.34 10.44 40.65
CA LEU A 108 -8.23 10.13 39.54
C LEU A 108 -7.47 9.89 38.22
N ALA A 109 -6.48 10.73 37.92
CA ALA A 109 -5.72 10.62 36.68
C ALA A 109 -4.89 9.32 36.56
N PRO A 110 -4.13 8.87 37.59
CA PRO A 110 -3.38 7.62 37.54
C PRO A 110 -4.29 6.39 37.60
N TYR A 111 -5.42 6.44 38.31
CA TYR A 111 -6.41 5.34 38.24
C TYR A 111 -6.96 5.16 36.83
N ARG A 112 -7.20 6.25 36.08
CA ARG A 112 -7.59 6.14 34.67
C ARG A 112 -6.50 5.50 33.81
N LEU A 113 -5.25 5.89 34.01
CA LEU A 113 -4.13 5.27 33.30
C LEU A 113 -4.02 3.78 33.64
N ALA A 114 -4.17 3.40 34.91
CA ALA A 114 -4.15 2.02 35.36
C ALA A 114 -5.31 1.19 34.78
N CYS A 115 -6.52 1.73 34.75
CA CYS A 115 -7.68 1.08 34.12
C CYS A 115 -7.48 0.87 32.62
N VAL A 116 -6.93 1.87 31.91
CA VAL A 116 -6.62 1.75 30.47
C VAL A 116 -5.52 0.71 30.25
N ALA A 117 -4.44 0.74 31.03
CA ALA A 117 -3.36 -0.25 30.95
C ALA A 117 -3.88 -1.67 31.25
N GLY A 118 -4.73 -1.84 32.26
CA GLY A 118 -5.37 -3.11 32.61
C GLY A 118 -6.27 -3.64 31.49
N GLY A 119 -7.11 -2.78 30.90
CA GLY A 119 -7.94 -3.14 29.75
C GLY A 119 -7.12 -3.53 28.52
N LEU A 120 -6.01 -2.81 28.27
CA LEU A 120 -5.08 -3.13 27.18
C LEU A 120 -4.32 -4.44 27.42
N LEU A 121 -3.96 -4.77 28.67
CA LEU A 121 -3.35 -6.06 29.01
C LEU A 121 -4.30 -7.23 28.74
N VAL A 122 -5.57 -7.12 29.16
CA VAL A 122 -6.58 -8.15 28.87
C VAL A 122 -6.79 -8.29 27.36
N ALA A 123 -6.85 -7.17 26.62
CA ALA A 123 -6.96 -7.19 25.17
C ALA A 123 -5.72 -7.81 24.50
N PHE A 124 -4.52 -7.59 25.04
CA PHE A 124 -3.27 -8.16 24.55
C PHE A 124 -3.24 -9.68 24.70
N ILE A 125 -3.71 -10.21 25.83
CA ILE A 125 -3.83 -11.66 26.06
C ILE A 125 -4.71 -12.31 24.99
N TRP A 126 -5.88 -11.72 24.74
CA TRP A 126 -6.82 -12.20 23.72
C TRP A 126 -6.39 -11.92 22.27
N THR A 127 -5.41 -11.04 22.06
CA THR A 127 -4.82 -10.82 20.72
C THR A 127 -3.80 -11.92 20.39
N ILE A 128 -3.14 -12.49 21.39
CA ILE A 128 -2.10 -13.51 21.22
C ILE A 128 -2.68 -14.93 21.25
N PHE A 129 -3.66 -15.20 22.11
CA PHE A 129 -4.29 -16.52 22.26
C PHE A 129 -5.68 -16.49 21.63
N PRO A 130 -6.13 -17.46 20.79
CA PRO A 130 -5.59 -18.82 20.57
C PRO A 130 -4.62 -18.99 19.38
N PHE A 131 -4.71 -18.17 18.33
CA PHE A 131 -3.74 -18.15 17.23
C PHE A 131 -3.55 -16.71 16.74
N PRO A 132 -2.35 -16.11 16.86
CA PRO A 132 -2.14 -14.79 16.31
C PRO A 132 -2.23 -14.89 14.79
N ILE A 133 -3.05 -14.04 14.16
CA ILE A 133 -2.94 -13.82 12.71
C ILE A 133 -1.57 -13.19 12.49
N SER A 134 -0.61 -14.02 12.07
CA SER A 134 0.75 -13.57 11.90
C SER A 134 0.85 -12.61 10.71
N GLU A 135 1.54 -11.48 10.90
CA GLU A 135 1.77 -10.52 9.82
C GLU A 135 2.56 -11.15 8.69
N SER A 136 3.39 -12.17 8.97
CA SER A 136 4.06 -12.95 7.94
C SER A 136 3.08 -13.64 6.99
N THR A 137 2.00 -14.24 7.50
CA THR A 137 0.99 -14.93 6.70
C THR A 137 0.13 -13.94 5.93
N GLU A 138 -0.21 -12.82 6.55
CA GLU A 138 -0.97 -11.75 5.90
C GLU A 138 -0.16 -11.06 4.80
N LEU A 139 1.11 -10.70 5.08
CA LEU A 139 2.03 -10.15 4.09
C LEU A 139 2.22 -11.09 2.91
N ARG A 140 2.30 -12.40 3.17
CA ARG A 140 2.35 -13.42 2.12
C ARG A 140 1.12 -13.37 1.22
N LYS A 141 -0.08 -13.35 1.81
CA LYS A 141 -1.34 -13.28 1.06
C LYS A 141 -1.48 -11.97 0.27
N ASP A 142 -1.10 -10.84 0.88
CA ASP A 142 -1.15 -9.52 0.23
C ASP A 142 -0.18 -9.45 -0.96
N ILE A 143 1.03 -10.03 -0.85
CA ILE A 143 1.98 -10.12 -1.97
C ILE A 143 1.43 -11.03 -3.06
N GLY A 144 0.82 -12.15 -2.71
CA GLY A 144 0.13 -13.01 -3.66
C GLY A 144 -0.97 -12.26 -4.43
N ALA A 145 -1.84 -11.53 -3.73
CA ALA A 145 -2.85 -10.69 -4.36
C ALA A 145 -2.25 -9.58 -5.24
N SER A 146 -1.11 -9.00 -4.85
CA SER A 146 -0.39 -8.00 -5.64
C SER A 146 0.18 -8.58 -6.92
N LEU A 147 0.77 -9.78 -6.87
CA LEU A 147 1.27 -10.49 -8.05
C LEU A 147 0.16 -10.87 -9.02
N TYR A 148 -1.02 -11.25 -8.50
CA TYR A 148 -2.19 -11.54 -9.32
C TYR A 148 -2.76 -10.28 -10.01
N LEU A 149 -2.85 -9.16 -9.29
CA LEU A 149 -3.24 -7.89 -9.89
C LEU A 149 -2.23 -7.42 -10.93
N LEU A 150 -0.94 -7.62 -10.66
CA LEU A 150 0.14 -7.30 -11.58
C LEU A 150 0.08 -8.17 -12.85
N SER A 151 -0.25 -9.47 -12.74
CA SER A 151 -0.43 -10.33 -13.92
C SER A 151 -1.58 -9.85 -14.78
N ASN A 152 -2.70 -9.46 -14.16
CA ASN A 152 -3.84 -8.89 -14.88
C ASN A 152 -3.49 -7.55 -15.53
N PHE A 153 -2.75 -6.67 -14.84
CA PHE A 153 -2.28 -5.40 -15.37
C PHE A 153 -1.36 -5.60 -16.58
N TYR A 154 -0.38 -6.50 -16.45
CA TYR A 154 0.53 -6.86 -17.55
C TYR A 154 -0.23 -7.40 -18.76
N SER A 155 -1.21 -8.28 -18.54
CA SER A 155 -2.05 -8.81 -19.63
C SER A 155 -2.85 -7.71 -20.34
N ILE A 156 -3.47 -6.80 -19.59
CA ILE A 156 -4.24 -5.68 -20.17
C ILE A 156 -3.33 -4.76 -20.98
N VAL A 157 -2.18 -4.38 -20.43
CA VAL A 157 -1.22 -3.51 -21.13
C VAL A 157 -0.68 -4.21 -22.38
N HIS A 158 -0.39 -5.51 -22.30
CA HIS A 158 0.09 -6.25 -23.46
C HIS A 158 -0.96 -6.32 -24.58
N GLU A 159 -2.22 -6.60 -24.25
CA GLU A 159 -3.31 -6.58 -25.23
C GLU A 159 -3.54 -5.17 -25.79
N THR A 160 -3.39 -4.13 -24.97
CA THR A 160 -3.46 -2.73 -25.42
C THR A 160 -2.34 -2.41 -26.42
N VAL A 161 -1.10 -2.81 -26.12
CA VAL A 161 0.04 -2.65 -27.03
C VAL A 161 -0.23 -3.40 -28.34
N ARG A 162 -0.73 -4.64 -28.26
CA ARG A 162 -1.06 -5.45 -29.43
C ARG A 162 -2.15 -4.79 -30.28
N ALA A 163 -3.25 -4.37 -29.67
CA ALA A 163 -4.37 -3.71 -30.35
C ALA A 163 -3.95 -2.40 -31.04
N ARG A 164 -3.03 -1.64 -30.44
CA ARG A 164 -2.46 -0.42 -31.04
C ARG A 164 -1.58 -0.73 -32.24
N ILE A 165 -0.78 -1.79 -32.17
CA ILE A 165 0.10 -2.25 -33.25
C ILE A 165 -0.72 -2.81 -34.44
N THR A 166 -1.79 -3.56 -34.16
CA THR A 166 -2.67 -4.13 -35.21
C THR A 166 -3.70 -3.13 -35.73
N GLY A 167 -3.81 -1.94 -35.14
CA GLY A 167 -4.81 -0.92 -35.50
C GLY A 167 -6.25 -1.32 -35.15
N THR A 168 -6.47 -2.35 -34.34
CA THR A 168 -7.80 -2.88 -33.96
C THR A 168 -8.35 -2.26 -32.67
N ASP A 169 -7.66 -1.29 -32.08
CA ASP A 169 -7.99 -0.68 -30.78
C ASP A 169 -9.33 0.10 -30.83
N GLY A 170 -9.57 0.84 -31.92
CA GLY A 170 -10.69 1.80 -32.02
C GLY A 170 -10.42 3.09 -31.24
N ASP A 171 -11.47 3.89 -30.98
CA ASP A 171 -11.32 5.16 -30.26
C ASP A 171 -11.59 5.03 -28.76
N VAL A 172 -10.67 5.52 -27.95
CA VAL A 172 -10.73 5.48 -26.47
C VAL A 172 -11.93 6.28 -25.93
N LYS A 173 -12.40 7.29 -26.67
CA LYS A 173 -13.47 8.19 -26.23
C LYS A 173 -14.88 7.64 -26.47
N VAL A 174 -15.03 6.61 -27.29
CA VAL A 174 -16.33 6.05 -27.66
C VAL A 174 -16.66 4.85 -26.77
N LYS A 175 -17.76 4.93 -26.02
CA LYS A 175 -18.21 3.83 -25.15
C LYS A 175 -18.55 2.60 -25.99
N GLY A 176 -17.96 1.45 -25.66
CA GLY A 176 -18.20 0.17 -26.33
C GLY A 176 -17.08 -0.27 -27.28
N THR A 177 -16.09 0.59 -27.56
CA THR A 177 -14.90 0.20 -28.33
C THR A 177 -13.95 -0.66 -27.48
N HIS A 178 -13.15 -1.49 -28.16
CA HIS A 178 -12.15 -2.34 -27.50
C HIS A 178 -11.17 -1.49 -26.65
N ALA A 179 -10.69 -0.37 -27.20
CA ALA A 179 -9.86 0.63 -26.53
C ALA A 179 -10.49 1.17 -25.23
N TYR A 180 -11.78 1.52 -25.25
CA TYR A 180 -12.46 2.06 -24.07
C TYR A 180 -12.54 1.01 -22.95
N HIS A 181 -12.82 -0.25 -23.28
CA HIS A 181 -12.88 -1.33 -22.29
C HIS A 181 -11.51 -1.65 -21.70
N LEU A 182 -10.45 -1.68 -22.52
CA LEU A 182 -9.08 -1.90 -22.06
C LEU A 182 -8.59 -0.76 -21.17
N GLU A 183 -8.82 0.50 -21.56
CA GLU A 183 -8.40 1.67 -20.78
C GLU A 183 -9.12 1.74 -19.43
N LYS A 184 -10.44 1.49 -19.42
CA LYS A 184 -11.21 1.43 -18.17
C LYS A 184 -10.73 0.30 -17.25
N ALA A 185 -10.43 -0.88 -17.82
CA ALA A 185 -9.91 -2.01 -17.05
C ALA A 185 -8.50 -1.70 -16.51
N ARG A 186 -7.65 -1.06 -17.31
CA ARG A 186 -6.29 -0.61 -16.94
C ARG A 186 -6.34 0.32 -15.73
N ASP A 187 -7.15 1.37 -15.76
CA ASP A 187 -7.27 2.34 -14.67
C ASP A 187 -7.79 1.70 -13.38
N ALA A 188 -8.76 0.78 -13.50
CA ALA A 188 -9.33 0.06 -12.37
C ALA A 188 -8.30 -0.88 -11.71
N VAL A 189 -7.55 -1.65 -12.50
CA VAL A 189 -6.52 -2.57 -11.98
C VAL A 189 -5.32 -1.79 -11.46
N PHE A 190 -4.90 -0.72 -12.13
CA PHE A 190 -3.80 0.14 -11.70
C PHE A 190 -4.09 0.79 -10.34
N SER A 191 -5.29 1.38 -10.17
CA SER A 191 -5.70 1.99 -8.91
C SER A 191 -5.72 0.98 -7.76
N LYS A 192 -6.24 -0.23 -8.00
CA LYS A 192 -6.23 -1.32 -7.01
C LYS A 192 -4.82 -1.78 -6.67
N SER A 193 -3.95 -1.92 -7.67
CA SER A 193 -2.56 -2.34 -7.49
C SER A 193 -1.77 -1.33 -6.67
N MET A 194 -1.96 -0.03 -6.94
CA MET A 194 -1.30 1.06 -6.20
C MET A 194 -1.76 1.10 -4.73
N LEU A 195 -3.07 0.95 -4.49
CA LEU A 195 -3.60 0.87 -3.13
C LEU A 195 -3.04 -0.33 -2.36
N LEU A 196 -3.00 -1.50 -2.99
CA LEU A 196 -2.46 -2.71 -2.37
C LEU A 196 -0.96 -2.59 -2.08
N LEU A 197 -0.19 -1.98 -2.99
CA LEU A 197 1.25 -1.77 -2.81
C LEU A 197 1.55 -0.79 -1.66
N ASN A 198 0.75 0.26 -1.51
CA ASN A 198 0.83 1.16 -0.36
C ASN A 198 0.49 0.45 0.95
N ASN A 199 -0.53 -0.41 0.95
CA ASN A 199 -0.86 -1.24 2.11
C ASN A 199 0.27 -2.22 2.44
N LEU A 200 0.87 -2.87 1.45
CA LEU A 200 2.02 -3.78 1.63
C LEU A 200 3.23 -3.09 2.27
N LYS A 201 3.60 -1.89 1.79
CA LYS A 201 4.67 -1.11 2.41
C LYS A 201 4.36 -0.74 3.85
N THR A 202 3.11 -0.34 4.11
CA THR A 202 2.64 0.03 5.45
C THR A 202 2.68 -1.19 6.38
N ASN A 203 2.16 -2.34 5.95
CA ASN A 203 2.16 -3.59 6.71
C ASN A 203 3.58 -4.12 6.95
N SER A 204 4.49 -3.98 5.97
CA SER A 204 5.91 -4.33 6.11
C SER A 204 6.58 -3.49 7.21
N GLN A 205 6.27 -2.19 7.33
CA GLN A 205 6.80 -1.36 8.42
C GLN A 205 6.27 -1.80 9.79
N PHE A 206 5.00 -2.23 9.87
CA PHE A 206 4.41 -2.73 11.11
C PHE A 206 4.94 -4.10 11.54
N SER A 207 5.46 -4.91 10.60
CA SER A 207 6.15 -6.19 10.86
C SER A 207 7.28 -6.10 11.88
N LYS A 208 7.90 -4.92 12.04
CA LYS A 208 8.94 -4.68 13.05
C LYS A 208 8.41 -4.71 14.49
N PHE A 209 7.14 -4.43 14.69
CA PHE A 209 6.49 -4.31 16.00
C PHE A 209 5.73 -5.58 16.43
N GLN A 210 5.75 -6.64 15.63
CA GLN A 210 5.10 -7.90 15.98
C GLN A 210 5.90 -8.67 17.03
N LEU A 211 5.21 -9.16 18.07
CA LEU A 211 5.78 -10.13 18.99
C LEU A 211 6.01 -11.45 18.23
N ARG A 212 7.27 -11.84 18.06
CA ARG A 212 7.65 -13.01 17.25
C ARG A 212 7.48 -14.30 18.07
N VAL A 213 6.35 -14.97 17.89
CA VAL A 213 6.13 -16.33 18.43
C VAL A 213 6.43 -17.33 17.31
N GLY A 214 7.71 -17.67 17.11
CA GLY A 214 8.18 -18.54 16.03
C GLY A 214 9.48 -18.03 15.38
N GLY A 215 10.12 -18.88 14.56
CA GLY A 215 11.43 -18.64 13.95
C GLY A 215 11.59 -17.32 13.19
N ARG A 216 12.82 -17.02 12.76
CA ARG A 216 13.14 -15.75 12.09
C ARG A 216 12.37 -15.58 10.78
N PHE A 217 11.54 -14.54 10.71
CA PHE A 217 10.88 -14.11 9.47
C PHE A 217 11.88 -13.38 8.56
N PRO A 218 12.02 -13.76 7.28
CA PRO A 218 12.94 -13.16 6.32
C PRO A 218 12.41 -11.81 5.80
N ALA A 219 12.43 -10.78 6.66
CA ALA A 219 11.83 -9.48 6.36
C ALA A 219 12.49 -8.77 5.16
N ALA A 220 13.81 -8.93 4.99
CA ALA A 220 14.57 -8.28 3.92
C ALA A 220 14.19 -8.85 2.55
N GLU A 221 13.93 -10.15 2.48
CA GLU A 221 13.53 -10.87 1.28
C GLU A 221 12.14 -10.43 0.83
N TYR A 222 11.20 -10.28 1.77
CA TYR A 222 9.87 -9.76 1.47
C TYR A 222 9.87 -8.29 1.06
N GLU A 223 10.74 -7.46 1.65
CA GLU A 223 10.92 -6.07 1.22
C GLU A 223 11.48 -6.00 -0.22
N GLY A 224 12.45 -6.86 -0.55
CA GLY A 224 12.94 -7.03 -1.92
C GLY A 224 11.85 -7.48 -2.91
N LEU A 225 10.94 -8.37 -2.50
CA LEU A 225 9.79 -8.78 -3.32
C LEU A 225 8.81 -7.63 -3.56
N ILE A 226 8.51 -6.81 -2.55
CA ILE A 226 7.65 -5.62 -2.69
C ILE A 226 8.28 -4.63 -3.67
N GLU A 227 9.58 -4.40 -3.54
CA GLU A 227 10.32 -3.53 -4.46
C GLU A 227 10.29 -4.06 -5.90
N SER A 228 10.44 -5.37 -6.07
CA SER A 228 10.30 -6.02 -7.38
C SER A 228 8.89 -5.89 -7.96
N CYS A 229 7.84 -6.06 -7.16
CA CYS A 229 6.47 -5.81 -7.61
C CYS A 229 6.27 -4.35 -8.07
N GLN A 230 6.84 -3.39 -7.33
CA GLN A 230 6.80 -1.97 -7.70
C GLN A 230 7.53 -1.69 -9.01
N ARG A 231 8.72 -2.26 -9.19
CA ARG A 231 9.51 -2.13 -10.42
C ARG A 231 8.73 -2.67 -11.62
N VAL A 232 8.18 -3.89 -11.53
CA VAL A 232 7.39 -4.46 -12.63
C VAL A 232 6.16 -3.61 -12.94
N LEU A 233 5.46 -3.09 -11.92
CA LEU A 233 4.34 -2.17 -12.13
C LEU A 233 4.76 -0.89 -12.88
N GLN A 234 5.90 -0.30 -12.49
CA GLN A 234 6.44 0.91 -13.13
C GLN A 234 6.88 0.65 -14.58
N TYR A 235 7.56 -0.48 -14.84
CA TYR A 235 7.98 -0.85 -16.19
C TYR A 235 6.80 -1.20 -17.10
N THR A 236 5.80 -1.89 -16.59
CA THR A 236 4.56 -2.17 -17.33
C THR A 236 3.79 -0.86 -17.61
N ALA A 237 3.76 0.09 -16.67
CA ALA A 237 3.16 1.40 -16.90
C ALA A 237 3.93 2.21 -17.96
N LEU A 238 5.26 2.13 -17.97
CA LEU A 238 6.13 2.77 -18.96
C LEU A 238 5.93 2.15 -20.35
N MET A 239 5.77 0.82 -20.45
CA MET A 239 5.37 0.13 -21.68
C MET A 239 4.00 0.61 -22.19
N SER A 240 3.03 0.80 -21.31
CA SER A 240 1.71 1.35 -21.66
C SER A 240 1.82 2.77 -22.22
N HIS A 241 2.63 3.63 -21.59
CA HIS A 241 2.86 5.00 -22.06
C HIS A 241 3.58 5.03 -23.42
N ALA A 242 4.67 4.27 -23.58
CA ALA A 242 5.41 4.18 -24.84
C ALA A 242 4.52 3.71 -26.00
N SER A 243 3.55 2.82 -25.73
CA SER A 243 2.66 2.33 -26.77
C SER A 243 1.67 3.36 -27.33
N LEU A 244 1.49 4.52 -26.71
CA LEU A 244 0.64 5.60 -27.26
C LEU A 244 1.17 6.11 -28.61
N THR A 245 2.49 6.02 -28.82
CA THR A 245 3.14 6.37 -30.08
C THR A 245 2.61 5.53 -31.26
N PHE A 246 2.30 4.26 -31.03
CA PHE A 246 1.71 3.39 -32.07
C PHE A 246 0.27 3.80 -32.45
N SER A 247 -0.49 4.40 -31.52
CA SER A 247 -1.87 4.85 -31.77
C SER A 247 -1.93 6.19 -32.52
N THR A 248 -0.98 7.09 -32.24
CA THR A 248 -0.93 8.42 -32.85
C THR A 248 -0.53 8.37 -34.33
N HIS A 249 0.40 7.47 -34.69
CA HIS A 249 0.79 7.28 -36.09
C HIS A 249 -0.36 6.69 -36.94
N ASN A 250 -1.19 5.81 -36.36
CA ASN A 250 -2.39 5.27 -37.01
C ASN A 250 -3.47 6.32 -37.35
N LYS A 251 -3.51 7.47 -36.66
CA LYS A 251 -4.50 8.53 -36.88
C LYS A 251 -3.99 9.68 -37.76
N ALA A 252 -2.67 9.85 -37.88
CA ALA A 252 -2.06 10.99 -38.56
C ALA A 252 -1.78 10.72 -40.05
N ASP A 253 -1.38 9.51 -40.44
CA ASP A 253 -0.90 9.23 -41.80
C ASP A 253 -1.47 7.94 -42.39
N ALA A 254 -2.67 8.03 -42.97
CA ALA A 254 -3.12 7.01 -43.93
C ALA A 254 -2.43 7.16 -45.31
N THR A 255 -1.54 8.16 -45.47
CA THR A 255 -0.99 8.58 -46.77
C THR A 255 0.51 8.28 -46.95
N GLU A 256 1.29 8.08 -45.87
CA GLU A 256 2.72 7.75 -45.93
C GLU A 256 3.18 6.75 -44.84
N GLU A 257 2.53 5.59 -44.70
CA GLU A 257 3.10 4.52 -43.85
C GLU A 257 4.40 3.97 -44.46
N SER A 258 5.53 4.27 -43.80
CA SER A 258 6.86 3.71 -44.08
C SER A 258 6.76 2.19 -44.24
N GLN A 259 7.43 1.63 -45.26
CA GLN A 259 7.46 0.18 -45.48
C GLN A 259 8.01 -0.55 -44.25
N TRP A 260 8.99 0.06 -43.58
CA TRP A 260 9.55 -0.45 -42.32
C TRP A 260 8.49 -0.59 -41.22
N ALA A 261 7.61 0.41 -41.04
CA ALA A 261 6.59 0.37 -39.98
C ALA A 261 5.58 -0.77 -40.20
N ARG A 262 5.24 -1.05 -41.46
CA ARG A 262 4.35 -2.17 -41.82
C ARG A 262 5.00 -3.52 -41.55
N ASP A 263 6.24 -3.71 -42.01
CA ASP A 263 6.99 -4.94 -41.81
C ASP A 263 7.25 -5.20 -40.31
N PHE A 264 7.57 -4.14 -39.56
CA PHE A 264 7.75 -4.17 -38.12
C PHE A 264 6.46 -4.57 -37.38
N ARG A 265 5.30 -3.95 -37.70
CA ARG A 265 4.01 -4.30 -37.08
C ARG A 265 3.62 -5.75 -37.37
N GLN A 266 3.85 -6.23 -38.60
CA GLN A 266 3.59 -7.61 -38.98
C GLN A 266 4.45 -8.59 -38.14
N LEU A 267 5.74 -8.30 -38.00
CA LEU A 267 6.69 -9.10 -37.20
C LEU A 267 6.35 -9.13 -35.70
N VAL A 268 6.00 -7.97 -35.13
CA VAL A 268 5.63 -7.89 -33.71
C VAL A 268 4.33 -8.64 -33.43
N SER A 269 3.35 -8.57 -34.34
CA SER A 269 2.08 -9.30 -34.21
C SER A 269 2.27 -10.83 -34.16
N GLN A 270 3.23 -11.35 -34.93
CA GLN A 270 3.54 -12.78 -35.02
C GLN A 270 4.34 -13.31 -33.82
N THR A 271 5.07 -12.43 -33.11
CA THR A 271 6.05 -12.84 -32.07
C THR A 271 5.53 -12.67 -30.62
N SER A 272 4.24 -12.38 -30.43
CA SER A 272 3.60 -12.09 -29.13
C SER A 272 3.59 -13.24 -28.08
N THR A 273 4.14 -14.42 -28.39
CA THR A 273 4.13 -15.62 -27.52
C THR A 273 4.83 -15.46 -26.16
N THR A 274 5.72 -14.46 -26.01
CA THR A 274 6.50 -14.27 -24.76
C THR A 274 5.65 -13.75 -23.60
N SER A 275 4.58 -13.01 -23.88
CA SER A 275 3.78 -12.33 -22.85
C SER A 275 2.93 -13.28 -22.02
N HIS A 276 2.37 -14.33 -22.64
CA HIS A 276 1.61 -15.34 -21.91
C HIS A 276 2.48 -16.10 -20.91
N LYS A 277 3.78 -16.28 -21.18
CA LYS A 277 4.71 -16.91 -20.23
C LYS A 277 4.92 -16.03 -18.99
N VAL A 278 5.06 -14.71 -19.15
CA VAL A 278 5.23 -13.76 -18.03
C VAL A 278 3.96 -13.70 -17.18
N THR A 279 2.77 -13.58 -17.79
CA THR A 279 1.49 -13.57 -17.08
C THR A 279 1.28 -14.86 -16.28
N SER A 280 1.54 -16.02 -16.90
CA SER A 280 1.41 -17.33 -16.23
C SER A 280 2.41 -17.47 -15.09
N LEU A 281 3.65 -17.00 -15.25
CA LEU A 281 4.64 -17.01 -14.17
C LEU A 281 4.16 -16.15 -12.98
N LEU A 282 3.71 -14.92 -13.23
CA LEU A 282 3.17 -14.04 -12.18
C LEU A 282 1.96 -14.65 -11.48
N ALA A 283 1.07 -15.30 -12.24
CA ALA A 283 -0.08 -16.01 -11.69
C ALA A 283 0.35 -17.24 -10.85
N LEU A 284 1.33 -18.02 -11.29
CA LEU A 284 1.87 -19.15 -10.52
C LEU A 284 2.61 -18.69 -9.25
N LEU A 285 3.33 -17.58 -9.31
CA LEU A 285 3.92 -16.96 -8.12
C LEU A 285 2.82 -16.46 -7.17
N SER A 286 1.72 -15.90 -7.70
CA SER A 286 0.60 -15.44 -6.87
C SER A 286 -0.03 -16.57 -6.08
N THR A 287 -0.21 -17.75 -6.69
CA THR A 287 -0.78 -18.93 -6.03
C THR A 287 0.21 -19.57 -5.06
N SER A 288 1.47 -19.73 -5.48
CA SER A 288 2.55 -20.22 -4.61
C SER A 288 2.70 -19.36 -3.35
N MET A 289 2.62 -18.04 -3.50
CA MET A 289 2.71 -17.11 -2.38
C MET A 289 1.45 -17.16 -1.50
N SER A 290 0.24 -17.13 -2.09
CA SER A 290 -1.01 -17.11 -1.32
C SER A 290 -1.25 -18.40 -0.52
N TYR A 291 -0.90 -19.56 -1.08
CA TYR A 291 -1.18 -20.87 -0.50
C TYR A 291 0.05 -21.54 0.13
N GLY A 292 1.24 -20.96 -0.03
CA GLY A 292 2.49 -21.52 0.47
C GLY A 292 2.92 -22.81 -0.24
N GLN A 293 2.41 -23.06 -1.44
CA GLN A 293 2.77 -24.23 -2.24
C GLN A 293 4.10 -24.01 -2.96
N PRO A 294 4.95 -25.04 -3.09
CA PRO A 294 6.19 -24.94 -3.86
C PRO A 294 5.88 -24.69 -5.34
N LEU A 295 6.79 -23.99 -6.02
CA LEU A 295 6.69 -23.81 -7.45
C LEU A 295 6.83 -25.16 -8.18
N PRO A 296 6.18 -25.33 -9.35
CA PRO A 296 6.35 -26.53 -10.16
C PRO A 296 7.84 -26.78 -10.47
N PRO A 297 8.32 -28.05 -10.38
CA PRO A 297 9.74 -28.37 -10.51
C PRO A 297 10.34 -28.10 -11.89
N TYR A 298 9.51 -27.97 -12.93
CA TYR A 298 9.93 -27.72 -14.32
C TYR A 298 9.40 -26.38 -14.85
N LEU A 299 9.47 -25.32 -14.04
CA LEU A 299 9.07 -23.99 -14.48
C LEU A 299 10.07 -23.42 -15.51
N GLU A 300 9.64 -23.29 -16.76
CA GLU A 300 10.41 -22.54 -17.76
C GLU A 300 10.32 -21.04 -17.48
N MET A 301 11.44 -20.44 -17.08
CA MET A 301 11.51 -18.99 -16.97
C MET A 301 11.55 -18.35 -18.36
N PRO A 302 10.77 -17.26 -18.60
CA PRO A 302 10.88 -16.50 -19.84
C PRO A 302 12.29 -15.92 -19.94
N GLN A 303 13.02 -16.29 -20.98
CA GLN A 303 14.37 -15.79 -21.17
C GLN A 303 14.30 -14.34 -21.68
N PRO A 304 15.10 -13.42 -21.10
CA PRO A 304 15.17 -12.06 -21.58
C PRO A 304 15.71 -12.04 -23.02
N PHE A 305 15.28 -11.06 -23.83
CA PHE A 305 15.73 -10.84 -25.21
C PHE A 305 15.39 -11.94 -26.23
N GLN A 306 14.64 -13.00 -25.89
CA GLN A 306 14.21 -13.98 -26.91
C GLN A 306 13.41 -13.33 -28.04
N PHE A 307 12.61 -12.32 -27.72
CA PHE A 307 11.89 -11.54 -28.71
C PHE A 307 12.84 -10.84 -29.69
N VAL A 308 13.86 -10.15 -29.18
CA VAL A 308 14.86 -9.44 -30.00
C VAL A 308 15.61 -10.42 -30.88
N LYS A 309 16.07 -11.55 -30.31
CA LYS A 309 16.75 -12.60 -31.08
C LYS A 309 15.89 -13.16 -32.20
N LYS A 310 14.58 -13.31 -31.97
CA LYS A 310 13.64 -13.78 -33.01
C LYS A 310 13.46 -12.73 -34.11
N VAL A 311 13.31 -11.46 -33.75
CA VAL A 311 13.19 -10.37 -34.74
C VAL A 311 14.47 -10.22 -35.55
N ASP A 312 15.63 -10.20 -34.88
CA ASP A 312 16.97 -10.13 -35.50
C ASP A 312 17.25 -11.33 -36.42
N SER A 313 16.72 -12.51 -36.08
CA SER A 313 16.84 -13.69 -36.95
C SER A 313 15.96 -13.64 -38.20
N ILE A 314 14.90 -12.83 -38.21
CA ILE A 314 13.99 -12.70 -39.36
C ILE A 314 14.41 -11.52 -40.23
N ASP A 315 14.78 -10.39 -39.62
CA ASP A 315 15.30 -9.23 -40.32
C ASP A 315 16.33 -8.47 -39.43
N PRO A 316 17.64 -8.58 -39.73
CA PRO A 316 18.69 -7.91 -38.96
C PRO A 316 18.75 -6.39 -39.22
N ASP A 317 18.23 -5.90 -40.35
CA ASP A 317 18.22 -4.48 -40.68
C ASP A 317 17.05 -3.74 -40.00
N LEU A 318 16.01 -4.47 -39.58
CA LEU A 318 14.83 -3.91 -38.90
C LEU A 318 15.18 -3.17 -37.60
N LEU A 319 16.18 -3.66 -36.86
CA LEU A 319 16.62 -3.07 -35.58
C LEU A 319 17.82 -2.13 -35.72
N SER A 320 18.26 -1.85 -36.94
CA SER A 320 19.39 -0.96 -37.24
C SER A 320 19.14 0.47 -36.73
N ILE A 321 20.22 1.12 -36.26
CA ILE A 321 20.23 2.52 -35.78
C ILE A 321 19.72 3.50 -36.85
N ARG A 322 19.74 3.10 -38.13
CA ARG A 322 19.23 3.89 -39.26
C ARG A 322 17.74 4.25 -39.12
N HIS A 323 16.96 3.43 -38.42
CA HIS A 323 15.52 3.64 -38.22
C HIS A 323 15.20 4.42 -36.92
N ILE A 324 16.21 5.00 -36.24
CA ILE A 324 16.03 5.75 -34.98
C ILE A 324 15.16 7.00 -35.13
N ALA A 325 15.08 7.55 -36.35
CA ALA A 325 14.23 8.69 -36.66
C ALA A 325 12.73 8.32 -36.64
N GLU A 326 12.39 7.03 -36.72
CA GLU A 326 11.02 6.58 -36.65
C GLU A 326 10.53 6.55 -35.18
N PRO A 327 9.37 7.18 -34.88
CA PRO A 327 8.87 7.25 -33.51
C PRO A 327 8.47 5.87 -32.95
N GLU A 328 8.09 4.94 -33.83
CA GLU A 328 7.77 3.54 -33.50
C GLU A 328 9.01 2.74 -33.04
N TYR A 329 10.20 3.03 -33.60
CA TYR A 329 11.47 2.44 -33.18
C TYR A 329 11.80 2.82 -31.73
N SER A 330 11.62 4.10 -31.40
CA SER A 330 11.86 4.61 -30.04
C SER A 330 10.91 3.98 -29.02
N ALA A 331 9.62 3.89 -29.35
CA ALA A 331 8.64 3.22 -28.50
C ALA A 331 8.96 1.73 -28.29
N PHE A 332 9.40 1.05 -29.36
CA PHE A 332 9.80 -0.34 -29.29
C PHE A 332 11.06 -0.56 -28.45
N ALA A 333 12.09 0.27 -28.63
CA ALA A 333 13.32 0.20 -27.86
C ALA A 333 13.03 0.34 -26.35
N VAL A 334 12.14 1.26 -25.98
CA VAL A 334 11.69 1.44 -24.60
C VAL A 334 11.01 0.19 -24.05
N ILE A 335 10.11 -0.42 -24.83
CA ILE A 335 9.42 -1.68 -24.46
C ILE A 335 10.40 -2.86 -24.35
N GLN A 336 11.46 -2.88 -25.18
CA GLN A 336 12.49 -3.91 -25.12
C GLN A 336 13.49 -3.70 -23.99
N VAL A 337 13.72 -2.48 -23.53
CA VAL A 337 14.56 -2.21 -22.35
C VAL A 337 13.79 -2.51 -21.06
N SER A 338 12.48 -2.26 -21.04
CA SER A 338 11.66 -2.51 -19.85
C SER A 338 11.52 -4.01 -19.52
N LYS A 339 11.34 -4.88 -20.53
CA LYS A 339 11.19 -6.35 -20.36
C LYS A 339 12.36 -7.08 -19.68
N PRO A 340 13.63 -6.90 -20.09
CA PRO A 340 14.78 -7.54 -19.48
C PRO A 340 15.14 -6.91 -18.13
N LEU A 341 14.83 -5.64 -17.88
CA LEU A 341 15.02 -5.02 -16.57
C LEU A 341 14.02 -5.55 -15.53
N GLU A 342 12.78 -5.86 -15.95
CA GLU A 342 11.79 -6.61 -15.15
C GLU A 342 12.32 -7.99 -14.68
N LEU A 343 13.15 -8.65 -15.51
CA LEU A 343 13.65 -10.01 -15.26
C LEU A 343 15.07 -10.07 -14.65
N SER A 344 15.95 -9.10 -14.94
CA SER A 344 17.39 -9.19 -14.60
C SER A 344 17.81 -8.45 -13.32
N GLU A 345 17.13 -7.37 -12.92
CA GLU A 345 17.59 -6.54 -11.79
C GLU A 345 16.91 -6.83 -10.45
N GLY A 346 15.77 -7.55 -10.43
CA GLY A 346 14.94 -7.65 -9.21
C GLY A 346 14.76 -9.03 -8.57
N LEU A 347 14.82 -10.14 -9.34
CA LEU A 347 14.30 -11.43 -8.84
C LEU A 347 15.32 -12.56 -8.69
N TRP A 348 16.49 -12.51 -9.33
CA TRP A 348 17.26 -13.76 -9.57
C TRP A 348 18.79 -13.65 -9.42
N ARG A 349 19.32 -12.68 -8.67
CA ARG A 349 20.68 -12.81 -8.17
C ARG A 349 20.65 -13.39 -6.75
N PRO A 350 21.01 -14.66 -6.53
CA PRO A 350 21.49 -15.04 -5.22
C PRO A 350 22.68 -14.12 -4.94
N LYS A 351 22.61 -13.33 -3.86
CA LYS A 351 23.82 -12.72 -3.32
C LYS A 351 24.69 -13.88 -2.86
N SER A 352 25.74 -14.15 -3.64
CA SER A 352 26.85 -15.01 -3.26
C SER A 352 27.49 -14.53 -1.97
#